data_AF-A0A914VFF1-F1
#
_entry.id   AF-A0A914VFF1-F1
#
_cell.length_a   1.000
_cell.length_b   1.000
_cell.length_c   1.000
_cell.angle_alpha   90.00
_cell.angle_beta   90.00
_cell.angle_gamma   90.00
#
_symmetry.space_group_name_H-M   'P 1'
#
loop_
_entity.id
_entity.type
_entity.pdbx_description
1 polymer ?
#
loop_
_entity_poly.entity_id
_entity_poly.type
_entity_poly.pdbx_seq_one_letter_code
_entity_poly.pdbx_strand_id
1 'polypeptide(L)' 'MIDNNECADKPCHWLAHCQNTFGSYYCSCFPGFEGNGYECT' A
#
# COMPACT_ATOMS: atom_id res chain seq x y z
N MET A 1 -13.99 16.85 -6.46
CA MET A 1 -12.62 16.70 -5.92
C MET A 1 -12.08 15.38 -6.44
N ILE A 2 -11.01 15.45 -7.25
CA ILE A 2 -10.39 14.31 -7.91
C ILE A 2 -9.29 13.83 -6.98
N ASP A 3 -9.34 12.55 -6.64
CA ASP A 3 -8.34 11.86 -5.84
C ASP A 3 -7.29 11.25 -6.77
N ASN A 4 -6.01 11.42 -6.45
CA ASN A 4 -4.95 10.81 -7.21
C ASN A 4 -4.69 9.41 -6.65
N ASN A 5 -4.67 8.39 -7.51
CA ASN A 5 -4.39 7.05 -7.07
C ASN A 5 -2.88 6.86 -6.80
N GLU A 6 -2.43 7.08 -5.56
CA GLU A 6 -1.01 6.96 -5.21
C GLU A 6 -0.48 5.52 -5.34
N CYS A 7 -1.36 4.52 -5.37
CA CYS A 7 -0.95 3.13 -5.62
C CYS A 7 -0.43 2.88 -7.04
N ALA A 8 -0.66 3.80 -7.98
CA ALA A 8 -0.14 3.69 -9.34
C ALA A 8 1.40 3.69 -9.38
N ASP A 9 2.04 4.41 -8.46
CA ASP A 9 3.51 4.51 -8.37
C ASP A 9 4.15 3.35 -7.56
N LYS A 10 3.34 2.37 -7.14
CA LYS A 10 3.76 1.22 -6.33
C LYS A 10 4.61 1.61 -5.11
N PRO A 11 4.10 2.45 -4.19
CA PRO A 11 4.84 2.94 -3.03
C PRO A 11 5.06 1.89 -1.94
N CYS A 12 4.33 0.77 -1.98
CA CYS A 12 4.36 -0.27 -0.95
C CYS A 12 5.45 -1.33 -1.22
N HIS A 13 5.71 -2.16 -0.21
CA HIS A 13 6.57 -3.33 -0.37
C HIS A 13 6.03 -4.27 -1.47
N TRP A 14 6.92 -5.01 -2.13
CA TRP A 14 6.52 -5.97 -3.17
C TRP A 14 5.66 -7.13 -2.63
N LEU A 15 5.72 -7.37 -1.31
CA LEU A 15 4.87 -8.32 -0.56
C LEU A 15 3.68 -7.64 0.15
N ALA A 16 3.26 -6.45 -0.30
CA ALA A 16 2.14 -5.73 0.28
C ALA A 16 1.09 -5.35 -0.76
N HIS A 17 -0.15 -5.27 -0.30
CA HIS A 17 -1.25 -4.61 -0.99
C HIS A 17 -1.21 -3.11 -0.74
N CYS A 18 -1.27 -2.33 -1.81
CA CYS A 18 -1.58 -0.91 -1.75
C CYS A 18 -3.08 -0.71 -1.89
N GLN A 19 -3.67 0.05 -0.96
CA GLN A 19 -5.06 0.46 -1.06
C GLN A 19 -5.15 1.99 -1.02
N ASN A 20 -5.64 2.54 -2.12
CA ASN A 20 -5.89 3.97 -2.28
C ASN A 20 -7.09 4.40 -1.42
N THR A 21 -6.96 5.54 -0.75
CA THR A 21 -7.99 6.16 0.08
C THR A 21 -8.17 7.61 -0.33
N PHE A 22 -9.26 8.26 0.08
CA PHE A 22 -9.45 9.64 -0.33
C PHE A 22 -8.45 10.57 0.38
N GLY A 23 -7.49 11.12 -0.36
CA GLY A 23 -6.43 12.01 0.11
C GLY A 23 -5.15 11.31 0.60
N SER A 24 -5.03 9.98 0.47
CA SER A 24 -3.85 9.20 0.89
C SER A 24 -3.95 7.75 0.38
N TYR A 25 -2.95 6.93 0.67
CA TYR A 25 -3.01 5.47 0.53
C TYR A 25 -2.57 4.79 1.83
N TYR A 26 -2.83 3.49 1.93
CA TYR A 26 -2.21 2.64 2.95
C TYR A 26 -1.67 1.35 2.34
N CYS A 27 -0.58 0.85 2.94
CA CYS A 27 0.04 -0.41 2.57
C CYS A 27 -0.24 -1.46 3.66
N SER A 28 -0.58 -2.69 3.27
CA SER A 28 -0.69 -3.82 4.18
C SER A 28 0.00 -5.05 3.60
N CYS A 29 0.78 -5.76 4.42
CA CYS A 29 1.44 -6.98 3.97
C CYS A 29 0.41 -8.04 3.53
N PHE A 30 0.77 -8.87 2.55
CA PHE A 30 -0.07 -10.00 2.15
C PHE A 30 -0.33 -10.94 3.34
N PRO A 31 -1.46 -11.67 3.35
CA PRO A 31 -1.73 -12.66 4.37
C PRO A 31 -0.57 -13.67 4.51
N GLY A 32 -0.04 -13.83 5.72
CA GLY A 32 1.10 -14.70 6.01
C GLY A 32 2.46 -13.99 6.06
N PHE A 33 2.51 -12.69 5.78
CA PHE A 33 3.70 -11.85 5.95
C PHE A 33 3.47 -10.84 7.08
N GLU A 34 4.54 -10.53 7.81
CA GLU A 34 4.50 -9.58 8.92
C GLU A 34 5.31 -8.33 8.61
N GLY A 35 4.84 -7.17 9.07
CA GLY A 35 5.51 -5.89 8.85
C GLY A 35 4.56 -4.70 8.81
N ASN A 36 5.04 -3.59 8.25
CA ASN A 36 4.34 -2.31 8.21
C ASN A 36 3.75 -1.97 6.82
N GLY A 37 3.79 -2.92 5.87
CA GLY A 37 3.35 -2.73 4.49
C GLY A 37 4.40 -2.07 3.58
N TYR A 38 5.44 -1.45 4.13
CA TYR A 38 6.60 -0.92 3.41
C TYR A 38 7.81 -1.86 3.48
N GLU A 39 7.87 -2.67 4.54
CA GLU A 39 8.74 -3.82 4.69
C GLU A 39 7.88 -4.98 5.18
N CYS A 40 7.91 -6.10 4.47
CA CYS A 40 7.18 -7.32 4.84
C CYS A 40 8.12 -8.51 4.74
N THR A 41 8.11 -9.37 5.76
CA THR A 41 8.92 -10.60 5.87
C THR A 41 8.08 -11.83 6.10
#